data_AF-A0A818CXI2-F1
#
_entry.id   AF-A0A818CXI2-F1
#
_cell.length_a   1.000
_cell.length_b   1.000
_cell.length_c   1.000
_cell.angle_alpha   90.00
_cell.angle_beta   90.00
_cell.angle_gamma   90.00
#
_symmetry.space_group_name_H-M   'P 1'
#
loop_
_entity.id
_entity.type
_entity.pdbx_description
1 polymer ?
#
loop_
_entity_poly.entity_id
_entity_poly.type
_entity_poly.pdbx_seq_one_letter_code
_entity_poly.pdbx_strand_id
1 'polypeptide(L)'
;MIMAMFAFVGDRLVRKDDLYSYQVMEKTIKTVIPSLYKEKNLEQRRPILAKITHVFVTSLAHLPAHRRQDIFRMLMESIGQDECLWFAPIQLFDSILLSPINRKNEETLKKSLIDANEQMLNSFNQFSSSTILISLTRILNVLLNLPDQITKNQSTPSTYSHLIDLRLYTTKHIHVFKYQLLTFVNNILSADFFIKMIKNGLRQENELNYLNELIQTILHCLLWANKLSEDDIDISRYNKSILNKIYDCLNKSIALLHGSMFVNIISNLLQQQQTNEKLQRKTLEILNTRLKDEFTTENEIVLFLPHMNNLLSIVNKYSTHEQEQTAQTALFSIKLLAKRLAEKHPTEFSSVSKMFPKILSFFHTINSIIF
;
A
#
# COMPACT_ATOMS: atom_id res chain seq x y z
N MET A 1 24.10 24.63 -12.73
CA MET A 1 23.36 25.75 -12.10
C MET A 1 22.43 25.29 -10.97
N ILE A 2 21.52 24.32 -11.19
CA ILE A 2 20.62 23.76 -10.15
C ILE A 2 21.40 23.13 -8.96
N MET A 3 22.42 22.30 -9.24
CA MET A 3 23.33 21.73 -8.23
C MET A 3 24.02 22.82 -7.38
N ALA A 4 24.40 23.95 -7.97
CA ALA A 4 25.07 25.04 -7.26
C ALA A 4 24.11 25.85 -6.37
N MET A 5 22.84 26.00 -6.79
CA MET A 5 21.80 26.66 -5.99
C MET A 5 21.42 25.81 -4.77
N PHE A 6 21.27 24.50 -4.94
CA PHE A 6 20.98 23.60 -3.82
C PHE A 6 22.20 23.29 -2.95
N ALA A 7 23.41 23.27 -3.51
CA ALA A 7 24.64 23.28 -2.71
C ALA A 7 24.79 24.60 -1.92
N PHE A 8 24.35 25.75 -2.47
CA PHE A 8 24.33 27.01 -1.73
C PHE A 8 23.30 26.99 -0.59
N VAL A 9 22.12 26.40 -0.81
CA VAL A 9 21.12 26.14 0.24
C VAL A 9 21.68 25.14 1.29
N GLY A 10 22.23 24.01 0.86
CA GLY A 10 22.67 22.90 1.72
C GLY A 10 23.99 23.10 2.46
N ASP A 11 24.97 23.81 1.88
CA ASP A 11 26.34 23.89 2.42
C ASP A 11 26.63 25.21 3.16
N ARG A 12 25.96 26.33 2.79
CA ARG A 12 26.19 27.65 3.40
C ARG A 12 25.02 28.21 4.21
N LEU A 13 23.77 27.91 3.84
CA LEU A 13 22.57 28.41 4.55
C LEU A 13 22.12 27.49 5.70
N VAL A 14 22.24 26.18 5.54
CA VAL A 14 21.80 25.18 6.55
C VAL A 14 22.69 25.17 7.81
N ARG A 15 23.96 25.58 7.71
CA ARG A 15 24.89 25.64 8.85
C ARG A 15 24.75 26.89 9.73
N LYS A 16 24.06 27.93 9.26
CA LYS A 16 23.72 29.09 10.10
C LYS A 16 22.26 28.97 10.49
N ASP A 17 22.02 28.52 11.71
CA ASP A 17 20.69 28.28 12.30
C ASP A 17 19.92 29.60 12.59
N ASP A 18 20.17 30.66 11.82
CA ASP A 18 19.61 32.00 12.00
C ASP A 18 18.27 32.15 11.26
N LEU A 19 17.33 32.89 11.83
CA LEU A 19 15.98 33.15 11.28
C LEU A 19 16.03 33.74 9.85
N TYR A 20 17.05 34.52 9.54
CA TYR A 20 17.25 35.12 8.22
C TYR A 20 17.57 34.06 7.14
N SER A 21 18.43 33.09 7.46
CA SER A 21 18.74 31.96 6.57
C SER A 21 17.48 31.16 6.24
N TYR A 22 16.62 30.95 7.24
CA TYR A 22 15.34 30.28 7.05
C TYR A 22 14.39 31.05 6.12
N GLN A 23 14.23 32.36 6.34
CA GLN A 23 13.37 33.20 5.50
C GLN A 23 13.84 33.27 4.04
N VAL A 24 15.16 33.31 3.81
CA VAL A 24 15.73 33.28 2.46
C VAL A 24 15.46 31.93 1.80
N MET A 25 15.61 30.83 2.55
CA MET A 25 15.30 29.48 2.05
C MET A 25 13.82 29.34 1.70
N GLU A 26 12.92 29.77 2.58
CA GLU A 26 11.47 29.77 2.37
C GLU A 26 11.08 30.57 1.13
N LYS A 27 11.58 31.81 0.99
CA LYS A 27 11.34 32.63 -0.21
C LYS A 27 11.85 31.95 -1.46
N THR A 28 13.06 31.39 -1.42
CA THR A 28 13.67 30.70 -2.57
C THR A 28 12.83 29.50 -3.00
N ILE A 29 12.36 28.69 -2.04
CA ILE A 29 11.48 27.55 -2.33
C ILE A 29 10.18 28.04 -2.97
N LYS A 30 9.51 29.04 -2.39
CA LYS A 30 8.20 29.50 -2.88
C LYS A 30 8.27 30.27 -4.20
N THR A 31 9.38 30.92 -4.54
CA THR A 31 9.49 31.75 -5.76
C THR A 31 10.30 31.11 -6.87
N VAL A 32 11.48 30.60 -6.55
CA VAL A 32 12.45 30.13 -7.57
C VAL A 32 12.11 28.74 -8.04
N ILE A 33 11.76 27.81 -7.14
CA ILE A 33 11.46 26.43 -7.52
C ILE A 33 10.30 26.36 -8.54
N PRO A 34 9.16 27.05 -8.35
CA PRO A 34 8.08 27.07 -9.34
C PRO A 34 8.50 27.60 -10.70
N SER A 35 9.35 28.63 -10.77
CA SER A 35 9.82 29.18 -12.05
C SER A 35 10.61 28.18 -12.90
N LEU A 36 11.18 27.12 -12.31
CA LEU A 36 11.98 26.14 -13.05
C LEU A 36 11.14 25.20 -13.93
N TYR A 37 9.83 25.08 -13.65
CA TYR A 37 8.95 24.12 -14.31
C TYR A 37 7.59 24.70 -14.75
N LYS A 38 7.20 25.90 -14.31
CA LYS A 38 5.91 26.56 -14.65
C LYS A 38 5.59 26.60 -16.14
N GLU A 39 6.58 26.81 -17.01
CA GLU A 39 6.37 26.93 -18.47
C GLU A 39 6.46 25.60 -19.24
N LYS A 40 6.70 24.48 -18.55
CA LYS A 40 6.95 23.18 -19.19
C LYS A 40 5.68 22.32 -19.21
N ASN A 41 5.59 21.39 -20.16
CA ASN A 41 4.51 20.38 -20.17
C ASN A 41 4.75 19.30 -19.08
N LEU A 42 3.72 18.59 -18.65
CA LEU A 42 3.79 17.59 -17.56
C LEU A 42 4.96 16.59 -17.72
N GLU A 43 5.16 16.03 -18.91
CA GLU A 43 6.25 15.09 -19.19
C GLU A 43 7.65 15.71 -19.06
N GLN A 44 7.79 17.01 -19.37
CA GLN A 44 9.04 17.75 -19.21
C GLN A 44 9.25 18.24 -17.77
N ARG A 45 8.17 18.41 -17.00
CA ARG A 45 8.22 18.79 -15.58
C ARG A 45 8.75 17.64 -14.73
N ARG A 46 8.21 16.43 -14.90
CA ARG A 46 8.55 15.23 -14.11
C ARG A 46 10.05 15.02 -13.85
N PRO A 47 10.96 15.03 -14.85
CA PRO A 47 12.40 14.87 -14.59
C PRO A 47 13.01 15.98 -13.74
N ILE A 48 12.49 17.21 -13.85
CA ILE A 48 12.97 18.35 -13.07
C ILE A 48 12.50 18.21 -11.63
N LEU A 49 11.23 17.87 -11.44
CA LEU A 49 10.65 17.65 -10.12
C LEU A 49 11.34 16.49 -9.40
N ALA A 50 11.57 15.38 -10.11
CA ALA A 50 12.36 14.25 -9.61
C ALA A 50 13.76 14.67 -9.15
N LYS A 51 14.47 15.49 -9.93
CA LYS A 51 15.81 16.00 -9.55
C LYS A 51 15.76 16.90 -8.31
N ILE A 52 14.76 17.78 -8.23
CA ILE A 52 14.59 18.68 -7.08
C ILE A 52 14.29 17.86 -5.81
N THR A 53 13.34 16.91 -5.90
CA THR A 53 13.01 16.02 -4.79
C THR A 53 14.21 15.19 -4.37
N HIS A 54 14.96 14.62 -5.31
CA HIS A 54 16.15 13.81 -5.01
C HIS A 54 17.18 14.61 -4.23
N VAL A 55 17.56 15.79 -4.72
CA VAL A 55 18.54 16.66 -4.05
C VAL A 55 18.08 17.03 -2.66
N PHE A 56 16.79 17.31 -2.49
CA PHE A 56 16.24 17.64 -1.20
C PHE A 56 16.29 16.46 -0.23
N VAL A 57 15.82 15.29 -0.67
CA VAL A 57 15.75 14.05 0.11
C VAL A 57 17.13 13.59 0.57
N THR A 58 18.14 13.63 -0.30
CA THR A 58 19.52 13.30 0.09
C THR A 58 20.13 14.33 1.03
N SER A 59 19.67 15.58 0.97
CA SER A 59 20.12 16.66 1.87
C SER A 59 19.35 16.71 3.20
N LEU A 60 18.21 16.01 3.33
CA LEU A 60 17.36 16.07 4.53
C LEU A 60 18.14 15.69 5.79
N ALA A 61 19.03 14.71 5.71
CA ALA A 61 19.85 14.26 6.84
C ALA A 61 20.77 15.37 7.38
N HIS A 62 21.16 16.32 6.53
CA HIS A 62 21.99 17.47 6.91
C HIS A 62 21.18 18.63 7.49
N LEU A 63 19.85 18.64 7.35
CA LEU A 63 18.98 19.66 7.93
C LEU A 63 18.78 19.42 9.44
N PRO A 64 18.75 20.50 10.26
CA PRO A 64 18.35 20.43 11.67
C PRO A 64 17.01 19.73 11.84
N ALA A 65 16.93 18.80 12.80
CA ALA A 65 15.76 17.96 13.00
C ALA A 65 14.45 18.76 13.16
N HIS A 66 14.50 19.91 13.85
CA HIS A 66 13.34 20.76 14.12
C HIS A 66 12.82 21.53 12.88
N ARG A 67 13.62 21.69 11.81
CA ARG A 67 13.21 22.41 10.58
C ARG A 67 12.94 21.48 9.40
N ARG A 68 13.50 20.27 9.44
CA ARG A 68 13.44 19.28 8.36
C ARG A 68 12.03 19.06 7.82
N GLN A 69 11.10 18.92 8.76
CA GLN A 69 9.69 18.66 8.52
C GLN A 69 9.01 19.82 7.78
N ASP A 70 9.13 21.04 8.31
CA ASP A 70 8.50 22.22 7.73
C ASP A 70 9.08 22.58 6.35
N ILE A 71 10.40 22.43 6.17
CA ILE A 71 11.03 22.67 4.86
C ILE A 71 10.55 21.62 3.84
N PHE A 72 10.40 20.35 4.25
CA PHE A 72 9.85 19.31 3.37
C PHE A 72 8.43 19.62 2.93
N ARG A 73 7.57 20.07 3.86
CA ARG A 73 6.21 20.51 3.55
C ARG A 73 6.19 21.65 2.54
N MET A 74 6.95 22.72 2.81
CA MET A 74 7.01 23.90 1.93
C MET A 74 7.47 23.53 0.51
N LEU A 75 8.42 22.60 0.39
CA LEU A 75 8.90 22.14 -0.90
C LEU A 75 7.82 21.32 -1.64
N MET A 76 7.15 20.40 -0.95
CA MET A 76 6.10 19.57 -1.57
C MET A 76 4.87 20.39 -1.95
N GLU A 77 4.45 21.34 -1.11
CA GLU A 77 3.39 22.30 -1.45
C GLU A 77 3.78 23.16 -2.65
N SER A 78 5.04 23.60 -2.71
CA SER A 78 5.53 24.40 -3.83
C SER A 78 5.55 23.63 -5.14
N ILE A 79 5.96 22.36 -5.15
CA ILE A 79 6.16 21.56 -6.35
C ILE A 79 4.86 20.87 -6.83
N GLY A 80 3.94 20.59 -5.91
CA GLY A 80 2.73 19.81 -6.16
C GLY A 80 2.78 18.50 -5.39
N GLN A 81 2.24 18.51 -4.16
CA GLN A 81 2.29 17.39 -3.24
C GLN A 81 1.62 16.13 -3.79
N ASP A 82 0.48 16.27 -4.47
CA ASP A 82 -0.24 15.13 -5.07
C ASP A 82 0.54 14.49 -6.22
N GLU A 83 1.42 15.25 -6.90
CA GLU A 83 2.22 14.78 -8.02
C GLU A 83 3.58 14.19 -7.61
N CYS A 84 4.18 14.69 -6.53
CA CYS A 84 5.59 14.46 -6.24
C CYS A 84 5.89 13.85 -4.85
N LEU A 85 4.93 13.79 -3.93
CA LEU A 85 5.18 13.26 -2.58
C LEU A 85 5.72 11.81 -2.62
N TRP A 86 5.18 10.99 -3.51
CA TRP A 86 5.62 9.60 -3.72
C TRP A 86 7.05 9.44 -4.27
N PHE A 87 7.64 10.48 -4.86
CA PHE A 87 9.06 10.44 -5.28
C PHE A 87 10.00 10.34 -4.08
N ALA A 88 9.66 11.00 -2.98
CA ALA A 88 10.54 11.13 -1.83
C ALA A 88 10.95 9.79 -1.19
N PRO A 89 10.01 8.89 -0.80
CA PRO A 89 10.39 7.60 -0.22
C PRO A 89 11.18 6.73 -1.22
N ILE A 90 10.81 6.76 -2.51
CA ILE A 90 11.50 6.02 -3.58
C ILE A 90 12.96 6.44 -3.69
N GLN A 91 13.20 7.75 -3.82
CA GLN A 91 14.54 8.30 -4.01
C GLN A 91 15.39 8.20 -2.73
N LEU A 92 14.77 8.28 -1.56
CA LEU A 92 15.47 8.06 -0.30
C LEU A 92 15.98 6.62 -0.21
N PHE A 93 15.11 5.64 -0.41
CA PHE A 93 15.51 4.24 -0.34
C PHE A 93 16.51 3.87 -1.44
N ASP A 94 16.36 4.43 -2.65
CA ASP A 94 17.33 4.29 -3.73
C ASP A 94 18.72 4.79 -3.31
N SER A 95 18.80 6.02 -2.77
CA SER A 95 20.07 6.61 -2.32
C SER A 95 20.75 5.79 -1.20
N ILE A 96 19.97 5.19 -0.30
CA ILE A 96 20.47 4.37 0.80
C ILE A 96 21.00 3.02 0.31
N LEU A 97 20.31 2.40 -0.64
CA LEU A 97 20.73 1.13 -1.25
C LEU A 97 21.99 1.28 -2.10
N LEU A 98 22.12 2.40 -2.82
CA LEU A 98 23.27 2.67 -3.67
C LEU A 98 24.47 3.25 -2.89
N SER A 99 24.29 3.62 -1.61
CA SER A 99 25.36 4.15 -0.76
C SER A 99 26.51 3.15 -0.59
N PRO A 100 27.78 3.56 -0.83
CA PRO A 100 28.94 2.67 -0.74
C PRO A 100 29.20 2.16 0.68
N ILE A 101 28.75 2.90 1.69
CA ILE A 101 28.86 2.52 3.12
C ILE A 101 27.94 1.33 3.39
N ASN A 102 26.70 1.41 2.93
CA ASN A 102 25.65 0.41 3.17
C ASN A 102 25.84 -0.86 2.33
N ARG A 103 26.51 -0.77 1.18
CA ARG A 103 26.86 -1.93 0.34
C ARG A 103 27.83 -2.91 1.00
N LYS A 104 28.62 -2.46 1.98
CA LYS A 104 29.65 -3.27 2.64
C LYS A 104 29.19 -3.92 3.94
N ASN A 105 28.13 -3.40 4.57
CA ASN A 105 27.65 -3.90 5.86
C ASN A 105 26.11 -3.93 5.93
N GLU A 106 25.55 -5.15 5.91
CA GLU A 106 24.10 -5.37 5.92
C GLU A 106 23.40 -4.81 7.16
N GLU A 107 24.06 -4.78 8.32
CA GLU A 107 23.47 -4.23 9.55
C GLU A 107 23.32 -2.71 9.46
N THR A 108 24.32 -2.03 8.88
CA THR A 108 24.25 -0.58 8.67
C THR A 108 23.18 -0.20 7.65
N LEU A 109 23.00 -1.05 6.63
CA LEU A 109 21.93 -0.90 5.65
C LEU A 109 20.56 -1.04 6.32
N LYS A 110 20.35 -2.07 7.15
CA LYS A 110 19.09 -2.27 7.89
C LYS A 110 18.77 -1.09 8.80
N LYS A 111 19.74 -0.61 9.59
CA LYS A 111 19.56 0.56 10.45
C LYS A 111 19.20 1.82 9.66
N SER A 112 19.96 2.10 8.59
CA SER A 112 19.70 3.26 7.72
C SER A 112 18.31 3.21 7.09
N LEU A 113 17.83 2.02 6.69
CA LEU A 113 16.48 1.84 6.13
C LEU A 113 15.37 2.04 7.17
N ILE A 114 15.62 1.69 8.44
CA ILE A 114 14.68 1.94 9.55
C ILE A 114 14.60 3.44 9.84
N ASP A 115 15.75 4.09 10.02
CA ASP A 115 15.82 5.53 10.31
C ASP A 115 15.16 6.35 9.17
N ALA A 116 15.40 5.94 7.93
CA ALA A 116 14.77 6.54 6.75
C ALA A 116 13.26 6.34 6.71
N ASN A 117 12.78 5.16 7.10
CA ASN A 117 11.34 4.89 7.21
C ASN A 117 10.69 5.81 8.23
N GLU A 118 11.26 5.93 9.43
CA GLU A 118 10.73 6.79 10.48
C GLU A 118 10.74 8.27 10.07
N GLN A 119 11.82 8.71 9.44
CA GLN A 119 11.92 10.07 8.91
C GLN A 119 10.86 10.38 7.86
N MET A 120 10.62 9.46 6.92
CA MET A 120 9.58 9.62 5.90
C MET A 120 8.19 9.53 6.51
N LEU A 121 7.94 8.62 7.44
CA LEU A 121 6.67 8.48 8.14
C LEU A 121 6.27 9.78 8.83
N ASN A 122 7.22 10.38 9.55
CA ASN A 122 7.04 11.66 10.23
C ASN A 122 6.80 12.82 9.24
N SER A 123 7.44 12.78 8.07
CA SER A 123 7.22 13.77 7.01
C SER A 123 5.81 13.68 6.42
N PHE A 124 5.29 12.46 6.25
CA PHE A 124 3.94 12.22 5.70
C PHE A 124 2.80 12.68 6.61
N ASN A 125 3.02 12.80 7.93
CA ASN A 125 2.03 13.29 8.89
C ASN A 125 1.52 14.71 8.61
N GLN A 126 2.22 15.47 7.79
CA GLN A 126 1.89 16.87 7.50
C GLN A 126 0.95 17.06 6.31
N PHE A 127 0.61 15.98 5.62
CA PHE A 127 -0.16 16.00 4.38
C PHE A 127 -1.58 15.47 4.57
N SER A 128 -2.46 15.82 3.63
CA SER A 128 -3.86 15.37 3.64
C SER A 128 -3.97 13.85 3.39
N SER A 129 -5.07 13.25 3.88
CA SER A 129 -5.43 11.85 3.63
C SER A 129 -5.47 11.52 2.13
N SER A 130 -6.05 12.39 1.30
CA SER A 130 -6.10 12.20 -0.16
C SER A 130 -4.70 12.15 -0.79
N THR A 131 -3.82 13.10 -0.44
CA THR A 131 -2.45 13.15 -0.97
C THR A 131 -1.66 11.89 -0.58
N ILE A 132 -1.84 11.42 0.66
CA ILE A 132 -1.19 10.20 1.16
C ILE A 132 -1.72 8.97 0.39
N LEU A 133 -3.04 8.82 0.25
CA LEU A 133 -3.64 7.69 -0.48
C LEU A 133 -3.15 7.63 -1.93
N ILE A 134 -3.19 8.75 -2.66
CA ILE A 134 -2.67 8.85 -4.04
C ILE A 134 -1.20 8.44 -4.09
N SER A 135 -0.40 8.90 -3.12
CA SER A 135 1.02 8.60 -3.06
C SER A 135 1.30 7.12 -2.81
N LEU A 136 0.55 6.48 -1.91
CA LEU A 136 0.66 5.04 -1.63
C LEU A 136 0.31 4.21 -2.87
N THR A 137 -0.78 4.55 -3.56
CA THR A 137 -1.18 3.89 -4.82
C THR A 137 -0.07 3.98 -5.86
N ARG A 138 0.55 5.16 -6.03
CA ARG A 138 1.66 5.35 -6.98
C ARG A 138 2.93 4.60 -6.59
N ILE A 139 3.25 4.52 -5.30
CA ILE A 139 4.37 3.70 -4.80
C ILE A 139 4.16 2.22 -5.18
N LEU A 140 2.94 1.71 -4.99
CA LEU A 140 2.62 0.33 -5.35
C LEU A 140 2.64 0.10 -6.88
N ASN A 141 2.19 1.08 -7.67
CA ASN A 141 2.31 1.01 -9.14
C ASN A 141 3.78 0.98 -9.61
N VAL A 142 4.68 1.70 -8.93
CA VAL A 142 6.12 1.58 -9.21
C VAL A 142 6.61 0.17 -8.89
N LEU A 143 6.22 -0.40 -7.75
CA LEU A 143 6.59 -1.76 -7.36
C LEU A 143 6.18 -2.79 -8.43
N LEU A 144 4.96 -2.67 -8.97
CA LEU A 144 4.43 -3.54 -10.02
C LEU A 144 5.22 -3.44 -11.33
N ASN A 145 5.68 -2.25 -11.68
CA ASN A 145 6.37 -1.99 -12.94
C ASN A 145 7.89 -2.25 -12.88
N LEU A 146 8.44 -2.50 -11.69
CA LEU A 146 9.85 -2.88 -11.53
C LEU A 146 10.06 -4.35 -11.92
N PRO A 147 11.13 -4.68 -12.66
CA PRO A 147 11.41 -6.06 -13.05
C PRO A 147 11.73 -6.93 -11.83
N ASP A 148 11.53 -8.24 -11.96
CA ASP A 148 11.77 -9.20 -10.87
C ASP A 148 13.21 -9.70 -10.84
N GLN A 149 13.86 -9.78 -12.00
CA GLN A 149 15.27 -10.10 -12.14
C GLN A 149 15.94 -9.10 -13.06
N ILE A 150 17.14 -8.66 -12.72
CA ILE A 150 17.95 -7.79 -13.59
C ILE A 150 18.70 -8.64 -14.60
N THR A 151 18.29 -8.56 -15.85
CA THR A 151 19.10 -9.06 -16.97
C THR A 151 20.07 -7.97 -17.45
N LYS A 152 21.25 -8.38 -17.90
CA LYS A 152 22.25 -7.46 -18.48
C LYS A 152 21.57 -6.72 -19.65
N ASN A 153 21.48 -5.38 -19.56
CA ASN A 153 20.79 -4.45 -20.48
C ASN A 153 19.33 -4.08 -20.17
N GLN A 154 18.80 -4.35 -18.98
CA GLN A 154 17.50 -3.79 -18.61
C GLN A 154 17.54 -2.26 -18.53
N SER A 155 16.70 -1.63 -19.34
CA SER A 155 16.39 -0.21 -19.22
C SER A 155 15.28 -0.02 -18.19
N THR A 156 15.37 1.05 -17.42
CA THR A 156 14.27 1.53 -16.59
C THR A 156 13.06 1.79 -17.48
N PRO A 157 11.83 1.42 -17.05
CA PRO A 157 10.64 1.84 -17.76
C PRO A 157 10.70 3.37 -17.93
N SER A 158 10.44 3.87 -19.14
CA SER A 158 10.59 5.30 -19.47
C SER A 158 9.91 6.21 -18.46
N THR A 159 8.76 5.78 -17.93
CA THR A 159 7.96 6.42 -16.88
C THR A 159 8.72 6.69 -15.57
N TYR A 160 9.67 5.83 -15.18
CA TYR A 160 10.38 5.89 -13.90
C TYR A 160 11.88 6.13 -14.05
N SER A 161 12.36 6.27 -15.28
CA SER A 161 13.77 6.51 -15.62
C SER A 161 14.39 7.73 -14.93
N HIS A 162 13.55 8.68 -14.50
CA HIS A 162 13.98 9.88 -13.78
C HIS A 162 14.06 9.71 -12.26
N LEU A 163 13.54 8.59 -11.74
CA LEU A 163 13.46 8.31 -10.29
C LEU A 163 14.46 7.24 -9.86
N ILE A 164 14.65 6.22 -10.68
CA ILE A 164 15.49 5.05 -10.36
C ILE A 164 16.35 4.75 -11.58
N ASP A 165 17.62 4.41 -11.37
CA ASP A 165 18.49 3.85 -12.41
C ASP A 165 18.76 2.35 -12.15
N LEU A 166 17.98 1.48 -12.79
CA LEU A 166 18.10 0.01 -12.67
C LEU A 166 19.47 -0.51 -13.11
N ARG A 167 20.26 0.26 -13.88
CA ARG A 167 21.62 -0.16 -14.29
C ARG A 167 22.57 -0.29 -13.10
N LEU A 168 22.28 0.43 -12.01
CA LEU A 168 23.09 0.42 -10.79
C LEU A 168 22.66 -0.67 -9.80
N TYR A 169 21.55 -1.35 -10.08
CA TYR A 169 20.96 -2.36 -9.19
C TYR A 169 21.52 -3.76 -9.47
N THR A 170 21.43 -4.61 -8.45
CA THR A 170 21.48 -6.07 -8.61
C THR A 170 20.09 -6.65 -8.31
N THR A 171 19.85 -7.90 -8.67
CA THR A 171 18.60 -8.63 -8.32
C THR A 171 18.28 -8.51 -6.83
N LYS A 172 19.30 -8.68 -5.97
CA LYS A 172 19.17 -8.49 -4.51
C LYS A 172 18.75 -7.07 -4.13
N HIS A 173 19.30 -6.04 -4.75
CA HIS A 173 18.90 -4.65 -4.47
C HIS A 173 17.42 -4.40 -4.83
N ILE A 174 16.93 -4.96 -5.95
CA ILE A 174 15.50 -4.84 -6.30
C ILE A 174 14.64 -5.53 -5.26
N HIS A 175 15.03 -6.73 -4.82
CA HIS A 175 14.27 -7.46 -3.81
C HIS A 175 14.15 -6.66 -2.50
N VAL A 176 15.27 -6.14 -1.99
CA VAL A 176 15.28 -5.29 -0.79
C VAL A 176 14.47 -4.00 -1.02
N PHE A 177 14.59 -3.38 -2.19
CA PHE A 177 13.85 -2.17 -2.53
C PHE A 177 12.33 -2.39 -2.54
N LYS A 178 11.85 -3.42 -3.26
CA LYS A 178 10.41 -3.79 -3.29
C LYS A 178 9.89 -4.09 -1.88
N TYR A 179 10.67 -4.83 -1.08
CA TYR A 179 10.32 -5.13 0.31
C TYR A 179 10.23 -3.86 1.18
N GLN A 180 11.16 -2.93 0.98
CA GLN A 180 11.19 -1.66 1.71
C GLN A 180 10.01 -0.76 1.35
N LEU A 181 9.64 -0.67 0.07
CA LEU A 181 8.44 0.06 -0.37
C LEU A 181 7.17 -0.51 0.28
N LEU A 182 7.01 -1.83 0.29
CA LEU A 182 5.87 -2.48 0.97
C LEU A 182 5.88 -2.26 2.48
N THR A 183 7.06 -2.24 3.10
CA THR A 183 7.20 -1.97 4.53
C THR A 183 6.79 -0.54 4.84
N PHE A 184 7.21 0.43 4.02
CA PHE A 184 6.82 1.83 4.16
C PHE A 184 5.29 2.01 4.02
N VAL A 185 4.69 1.43 2.97
CA VAL A 185 3.22 1.45 2.77
C VAL A 185 2.50 0.85 3.98
N ASN A 186 2.98 -0.30 4.48
CA ASN A 186 2.43 -0.94 5.67
C ASN A 186 2.52 -0.07 6.93
N ASN A 187 3.60 0.67 7.10
CA ASN A 187 3.81 1.53 8.25
C ASN A 187 2.88 2.75 8.22
N ILE A 188 2.66 3.35 7.04
CA ILE A 188 1.69 4.44 6.87
C ILE A 188 0.27 3.95 7.15
N LEU A 189 -0.15 2.82 6.57
CA LEU A 189 -1.48 2.24 6.79
C LEU A 189 -1.74 1.88 8.27
N SER A 190 -0.68 1.56 9.01
CA SER A 190 -0.73 1.27 10.45
C SER A 190 -0.57 2.49 11.36
N ALA A 191 -0.25 3.66 10.81
CA ALA A 191 0.09 4.81 11.64
C ALA A 191 -1.15 5.42 12.30
N ASP A 192 -1.06 5.70 13.60
CA ASP A 192 -2.17 6.28 14.38
C ASP A 192 -2.67 7.60 13.80
N PHE A 193 -1.76 8.45 13.31
CA PHE A 193 -2.12 9.73 12.71
C PHE A 193 -2.97 9.51 11.44
N PHE A 194 -2.59 8.55 10.60
CA PHE A 194 -3.28 8.24 9.35
C PHE A 194 -4.64 7.59 9.59
N ILE A 195 -4.72 6.63 10.52
CA ILE A 195 -5.98 6.00 10.92
C ILE A 195 -6.96 7.05 11.46
N LYS A 196 -6.49 7.99 12.31
CA LYS A 196 -7.31 9.09 12.83
C LYS A 196 -7.76 10.04 11.71
N MET A 197 -6.87 10.40 10.79
CA MET A 197 -7.23 11.25 9.65
C MET A 197 -8.31 10.62 8.79
N ILE A 198 -8.15 9.35 8.41
CA ILE A 198 -9.14 8.62 7.62
C ILE A 198 -10.48 8.50 8.35
N LYS A 199 -10.49 8.10 9.63
CA LYS A 199 -11.75 8.00 10.40
C LYS A 199 -12.52 9.32 10.48
N ASN A 200 -11.82 10.45 10.51
CA ASN A 200 -12.43 11.77 10.54
C ASN A 200 -12.78 12.30 9.12
N GLY A 201 -12.04 11.87 8.09
CA GLY A 201 -12.09 12.38 6.71
C GLY A 201 -12.97 11.61 5.72
N LEU A 202 -13.24 10.32 5.98
CA LEU A 202 -13.96 9.35 5.10
C LEU A 202 -15.39 9.74 4.65
N ARG A 203 -15.84 10.96 4.91
CA ARG A 203 -17.12 11.51 4.48
C ARG A 203 -17.11 12.07 3.06
N GLN A 204 -15.94 12.22 2.43
CA GLN A 204 -15.81 12.75 1.07
C GLN A 204 -15.71 11.62 0.02
N GLU A 205 -16.56 11.67 -1.01
CA GLU A 205 -16.59 10.67 -2.11
C GLU A 205 -15.24 10.49 -2.81
N ASN A 206 -14.44 11.55 -2.91
CA ASN A 206 -13.13 11.51 -3.55
C ASN A 206 -12.10 10.66 -2.77
N GLU A 207 -12.09 10.75 -1.44
CA GLU A 207 -11.17 9.95 -0.61
C GLU A 207 -11.49 8.46 -0.69
N LEU A 208 -12.78 8.14 -0.81
CA LEU A 208 -13.25 6.78 -1.01
C LEU A 208 -12.77 6.23 -2.36
N ASN A 209 -12.79 7.03 -3.42
CA ASN A 209 -12.26 6.64 -4.72
C ASN A 209 -10.75 6.37 -4.66
N TYR A 210 -9.98 7.20 -3.96
CA TYR A 210 -8.53 6.96 -3.80
C TYR A 210 -8.22 5.71 -2.96
N LEU A 211 -9.01 5.44 -1.93
CA LEU A 211 -8.87 4.23 -1.13
C LEU A 211 -9.25 2.98 -1.94
N ASN A 212 -10.30 3.07 -2.77
CA ASN A 212 -10.67 2.00 -3.71
C ASN A 212 -9.54 1.72 -4.70
N GLU A 213 -8.96 2.77 -5.29
CA GLU A 213 -7.83 2.65 -6.21
C GLU A 213 -6.64 1.96 -5.52
N LEU A 214 -6.33 2.35 -4.29
CA LEU A 214 -5.28 1.74 -3.48
C LEU A 214 -5.53 0.24 -3.25
N ILE A 215 -6.75 -0.14 -2.88
CA ILE A 215 -7.09 -1.57 -2.68
C ILE A 215 -6.94 -2.34 -3.99
N GLN A 216 -7.43 -1.81 -5.11
CA GLN A 216 -7.29 -2.44 -6.41
C GLN A 216 -5.81 -2.64 -6.79
N THR A 217 -4.96 -1.63 -6.55
CA THR A 217 -3.52 -1.76 -6.77
C THR A 217 -2.89 -2.82 -5.85
N ILE A 218 -3.29 -2.92 -4.58
CA ILE A 218 -2.82 -3.98 -3.67
C ILE A 218 -3.20 -5.38 -4.20
N LEU A 219 -4.40 -5.55 -4.76
CA LEU A 219 -4.80 -6.83 -5.36
C LEU A 219 -3.97 -7.16 -6.58
N HIS A 220 -3.67 -6.17 -7.43
CA HIS A 220 -2.75 -6.35 -8.55
C HIS A 220 -1.37 -6.78 -8.06
N CYS A 221 -0.86 -6.19 -6.98
CA CYS A 221 0.38 -6.64 -6.32
C CYS A 221 0.28 -8.10 -5.87
N LEU A 222 -0.87 -8.51 -5.33
CA LEU A 222 -1.06 -9.86 -4.83
C LEU A 222 -1.13 -10.89 -5.98
N LEU A 223 -1.81 -10.55 -7.07
CA LEU A 223 -1.81 -11.35 -8.29
C LEU A 223 -0.41 -11.46 -8.90
N TRP A 224 0.36 -10.37 -8.90
CA TRP A 224 1.76 -10.38 -9.31
C TRP A 224 2.60 -11.31 -8.42
N ALA A 225 2.52 -11.16 -7.10
CA ALA A 225 3.30 -11.96 -6.15
C ALA A 225 2.98 -13.46 -6.22
N ASN A 226 1.74 -13.83 -6.51
CA ASN A 226 1.33 -15.24 -6.71
C ASN A 226 1.80 -15.85 -8.03
N LYS A 227 2.20 -15.04 -9.03
CA LYS A 227 2.74 -15.52 -10.31
C LYS A 227 4.24 -15.80 -10.27
N LEU A 228 4.94 -15.37 -9.22
CA LEU A 228 6.37 -15.57 -9.08
C LEU A 228 6.66 -17.06 -8.82
N SER A 229 7.40 -17.70 -9.73
CA SER A 229 7.79 -19.12 -9.67
C SER A 229 8.60 -19.43 -8.39
N GLU A 230 8.41 -20.63 -7.84
CA GLU A 230 9.07 -21.08 -6.60
C GLU A 230 10.38 -21.87 -6.84
N ASP A 231 11.01 -21.72 -8.01
CA ASP A 231 12.08 -22.61 -8.45
C ASP A 231 13.37 -22.54 -7.59
N ASP A 232 13.62 -21.40 -6.92
CA ASP A 232 14.75 -21.19 -6.00
C ASP A 232 14.31 -21.00 -4.54
N ILE A 233 15.05 -21.58 -3.58
CA ILE A 233 14.75 -21.50 -2.13
C ILE A 233 14.80 -20.06 -1.59
N ASP A 234 15.78 -19.26 -2.02
CA ASP A 234 15.93 -17.86 -1.58
C ASP A 234 14.86 -16.96 -2.18
N ILE A 235 14.50 -17.20 -3.45
CA ILE A 235 13.41 -16.51 -4.14
C ILE A 235 12.08 -16.92 -3.50
N SER A 236 11.90 -18.18 -3.10
CA SER A 236 10.71 -18.66 -2.38
C SER A 236 10.55 -17.98 -1.01
N ARG A 237 11.62 -17.84 -0.22
CA ARG A 237 11.58 -17.10 1.06
C ARG A 237 11.22 -15.63 0.85
N TYR A 238 11.82 -14.99 -0.15
CA TYR A 238 11.50 -13.63 -0.53
C TYR A 238 10.04 -13.48 -0.99
N ASN A 239 9.55 -14.34 -1.89
CA ASN A 239 8.18 -14.33 -2.40
C ASN A 239 7.17 -14.50 -1.26
N LYS A 240 7.42 -15.42 -0.32
CA LYS A 240 6.60 -15.58 0.90
C LYS A 240 6.60 -14.32 1.75
N SER A 241 7.75 -13.68 1.95
CA SER A 241 7.86 -12.45 2.74
C SER A 241 7.11 -11.27 2.11
N ILE A 242 7.19 -11.13 0.78
CA ILE A 242 6.44 -10.13 0.02
C ILE A 242 4.95 -10.41 0.07
N LEU A 243 4.56 -11.65 -0.16
CA LEU A 243 3.16 -12.06 -0.16
C LEU A 243 2.52 -11.76 1.21
N ASN A 244 3.21 -12.07 2.31
CA ASN A 244 2.76 -11.72 3.66
C ASN A 244 2.61 -10.21 3.84
N LYS A 245 3.57 -9.40 3.39
CA LYS A 245 3.48 -7.94 3.47
C LYS A 245 2.33 -7.35 2.63
N ILE A 246 2.04 -7.93 1.46
CA ILE A 246 0.90 -7.51 0.63
C ILE A 246 -0.41 -7.89 1.31
N TYR A 247 -0.51 -9.08 1.91
CA TYR A 247 -1.66 -9.46 2.72
C TYR A 247 -1.84 -8.52 3.93
N ASP A 248 -0.76 -8.13 4.61
CA ASP A 248 -0.82 -7.14 5.70
C ASP A 248 -1.34 -5.79 5.19
N CYS A 249 -0.85 -5.31 4.04
CA CYS A 249 -1.35 -4.08 3.41
C CYS A 249 -2.84 -4.18 3.13
N LEU A 250 -3.29 -5.31 2.57
CA LEU A 250 -4.70 -5.55 2.26
C LEU A 250 -5.55 -5.54 3.53
N ASN A 251 -5.15 -6.29 4.56
CA ASN A 251 -5.86 -6.36 5.83
C ASN A 251 -6.00 -4.97 6.48
N LYS A 252 -4.90 -4.18 6.49
CA LYS A 252 -4.91 -2.83 7.06
C LYS A 252 -5.76 -1.87 6.24
N SER A 253 -5.66 -1.92 4.91
CA SER A 253 -6.48 -1.08 4.02
C SER A 253 -7.97 -1.39 4.18
N ILE A 254 -8.31 -2.66 4.33
CA ILE A 254 -9.68 -3.09 4.57
C ILE A 254 -10.15 -2.75 6.00
N ALA A 255 -9.25 -2.76 6.99
CA ALA A 255 -9.52 -2.30 8.36
C ALA A 255 -9.87 -0.79 8.43
N LEU A 256 -9.46 -0.01 7.42
CA LEU A 256 -9.79 1.41 7.32
C LEU A 256 -11.21 1.66 6.78
N LEU A 257 -11.84 0.68 6.13
CA LEU A 257 -13.20 0.79 5.59
C LEU A 257 -14.25 0.68 6.69
N HIS A 258 -15.32 1.48 6.60
CA HIS A 258 -16.47 1.39 7.50
C HIS A 258 -17.76 1.14 6.69
N GLY A 259 -18.67 0.37 7.27
CA GLY A 259 -20.04 0.14 6.81
C GLY A 259 -20.26 -0.36 5.39
N SER A 260 -21.14 0.31 4.66
CA SER A 260 -21.60 -0.06 3.31
C SER A 260 -20.47 -0.17 2.28
N MET A 261 -19.38 0.56 2.49
CA MET A 261 -18.22 0.58 1.60
C MET A 261 -17.37 -0.69 1.73
N PHE A 262 -17.23 -1.21 2.95
CA PHE A 262 -16.60 -2.50 3.17
C PHE A 262 -17.37 -3.61 2.44
N VAL A 263 -18.70 -3.58 2.49
CA VAL A 263 -19.56 -4.55 1.80
C VAL A 263 -19.33 -4.51 0.29
N ASN A 264 -19.37 -3.33 -0.32
CA ASN A 264 -19.18 -3.16 -1.77
C ASN A 264 -17.79 -3.56 -2.24
N ILE A 265 -16.75 -3.31 -1.44
CA ILE A 265 -15.39 -3.69 -1.80
C ILE A 265 -15.24 -5.20 -1.66
N ILE A 266 -15.67 -5.81 -0.56
CA ILE A 266 -15.63 -7.26 -0.39
C ILE A 266 -16.46 -7.96 -1.48
N SER A 267 -17.62 -7.43 -1.86
CA SER A 267 -18.39 -8.00 -2.95
C SER A 267 -17.68 -7.89 -4.30
N ASN A 268 -17.09 -6.73 -4.60
CA ASN A 268 -16.26 -6.56 -5.79
C ASN A 268 -15.06 -7.50 -5.77
N LEU A 269 -14.39 -7.70 -4.62
CA LEU A 269 -13.30 -8.66 -4.46
C LEU A 269 -13.76 -10.09 -4.72
N LEU A 270 -14.89 -10.50 -4.16
CA LEU A 270 -15.47 -11.84 -4.34
C LEU A 270 -15.96 -12.07 -5.79
N GLN A 271 -16.45 -11.03 -6.48
CA GLN A 271 -16.94 -11.12 -7.86
C GLN A 271 -15.81 -11.04 -8.89
N GLN A 272 -14.87 -10.11 -8.74
CA GLN A 272 -13.80 -9.83 -9.71
C GLN A 272 -12.72 -10.93 -9.75
N GLN A 273 -12.70 -11.86 -8.78
CA GLN A 273 -11.59 -12.78 -8.61
C GLN A 273 -12.00 -14.26 -8.51
N GLN A 274 -12.83 -14.73 -9.44
CA GLN A 274 -13.15 -16.16 -9.59
C GLN A 274 -11.93 -17.09 -9.84
N THR A 275 -10.72 -16.52 -9.98
CA THR A 275 -9.53 -17.22 -10.48
C THR A 275 -8.41 -17.43 -9.46
N ASN A 276 -8.46 -16.87 -8.24
CA ASN A 276 -7.41 -17.09 -7.24
C ASN A 276 -7.97 -17.48 -5.87
N GLU A 277 -7.86 -18.77 -5.57
CA GLU A 277 -8.42 -19.42 -4.38
C GLU A 277 -7.86 -18.84 -3.06
N LYS A 278 -6.54 -18.62 -2.97
CA LYS A 278 -5.89 -18.10 -1.75
C LYS A 278 -6.38 -16.68 -1.41
N LEU A 279 -6.60 -15.87 -2.45
CA LEU A 279 -7.16 -14.53 -2.36
C LEU A 279 -8.62 -14.53 -1.91
N GLN A 280 -9.45 -15.42 -2.47
CA GLN A 280 -10.83 -15.58 -2.06
C GLN A 280 -10.93 -16.00 -0.60
N ARG A 281 -10.14 -16.99 -0.18
CA ARG A 281 -10.08 -17.41 1.22
C ARG A 281 -9.68 -16.27 2.14
N LYS A 282 -8.66 -15.49 1.79
CA LYS A 282 -8.25 -14.34 2.61
C LYS A 282 -9.34 -13.27 2.69
N THR A 283 -10.00 -12.98 1.57
CA THR A 283 -11.13 -12.06 1.52
C THR A 283 -12.27 -12.53 2.43
N LEU A 284 -12.56 -13.84 2.46
CA LEU A 284 -13.53 -14.44 3.36
C LEU A 284 -13.08 -14.41 4.83
N GLU A 285 -11.79 -14.63 5.13
CA GLU A 285 -11.24 -14.47 6.48
C GLU A 285 -11.41 -13.04 6.99
N ILE A 286 -11.20 -12.04 6.13
CA ILE A 286 -11.37 -10.62 6.46
C ILE A 286 -12.85 -10.26 6.65
N LEU A 287 -13.74 -10.84 5.84
CA LEU A 287 -15.18 -10.74 6.06
C LEU A 287 -15.57 -11.35 7.41
N ASN A 288 -15.02 -12.51 7.75
CA ASN A 288 -15.26 -13.18 9.03
C ASN A 288 -14.78 -12.36 10.24
N THR A 289 -13.61 -11.72 10.17
CA THR A 289 -13.14 -10.86 11.26
C THR A 289 -14.04 -9.65 11.44
N ARG A 290 -14.50 -9.02 10.35
CA ARG A 290 -15.45 -7.91 10.43
C ARG A 290 -16.84 -8.31 10.92
N LEU A 291 -17.35 -9.46 10.53
CA LEU A 291 -18.63 -9.97 11.05
C LEU A 291 -18.57 -10.37 12.53
N LYS A 292 -17.37 -10.68 13.04
CA LYS A 292 -17.13 -10.90 14.47
C LYS A 292 -17.07 -9.60 15.26
N ASP A 293 -16.59 -8.49 14.67
CA ASP A 293 -16.53 -7.20 15.35
C ASP A 293 -17.91 -6.81 15.89
N GLU A 294 -17.98 -6.52 17.18
CA GLU A 294 -19.20 -6.13 17.90
C GLU A 294 -19.71 -4.73 17.48
N PHE A 295 -18.87 -3.94 16.82
CA PHE A 295 -19.17 -2.58 16.36
C PHE A 295 -19.85 -2.51 14.98
N THR A 296 -20.05 -3.65 14.30
CA THR A 296 -20.78 -3.66 13.02
C THR A 296 -22.28 -3.48 13.28
N THR A 297 -22.85 -2.43 12.69
CA THR A 297 -24.26 -2.10 12.90
C THR A 297 -25.16 -3.01 12.06
N GLU A 298 -26.35 -3.37 12.55
CA GLU A 298 -27.28 -4.26 11.83
C GLU A 298 -27.58 -3.77 10.39
N ASN A 299 -27.66 -2.46 10.17
CA ASN A 299 -27.88 -1.85 8.85
C ASN A 299 -26.74 -2.13 7.86
N GLU A 300 -25.50 -2.24 8.33
CA GLU A 300 -24.34 -2.59 7.50
C GLU A 300 -24.34 -4.10 7.18
N ILE A 301 -24.84 -4.92 8.10
CA ILE A 301 -24.91 -6.37 7.93
C ILE A 301 -25.99 -6.75 6.88
N VAL A 302 -27.11 -6.02 6.85
CA VAL A 302 -28.18 -6.17 5.84
C VAL A 302 -27.65 -5.98 4.41
N LEU A 303 -26.64 -5.14 4.19
CA LEU A 303 -26.05 -4.93 2.86
C LEU A 303 -25.31 -6.16 2.32
N PHE A 304 -24.98 -7.15 3.16
CA PHE A 304 -24.39 -8.42 2.70
C PHE A 304 -25.43 -9.41 2.16
N LEU A 305 -26.72 -9.19 2.40
CA LEU A 305 -27.78 -10.11 1.98
C LEU A 305 -27.81 -10.38 0.46
N PRO A 306 -27.65 -9.39 -0.44
CA PRO A 306 -27.58 -9.64 -1.89
C PRO A 306 -26.38 -10.50 -2.31
N HIS A 307 -25.34 -10.55 -1.47
CA HIS A 307 -24.08 -11.24 -1.75
C HIS A 307 -24.06 -12.68 -1.20
N MET A 308 -25.10 -13.09 -0.47
CA MET A 308 -25.28 -14.46 0.04
C MET A 308 -25.29 -15.51 -1.08
N ASN A 309 -25.89 -15.19 -2.23
CA ASN A 309 -25.91 -16.10 -3.39
C ASN A 309 -24.50 -16.30 -3.98
N ASN A 310 -23.65 -15.28 -3.94
CA ASN A 310 -22.26 -15.40 -4.38
C ASN A 310 -21.46 -16.27 -3.42
N LEU A 311 -21.65 -16.12 -2.10
CA LEU A 311 -21.04 -16.99 -1.09
C LEU A 311 -21.49 -18.45 -1.24
N LEU A 312 -22.79 -18.71 -1.48
CA LEU A 312 -23.30 -20.05 -1.76
C LEU A 312 -22.73 -20.64 -3.06
N SER A 313 -22.51 -19.81 -4.10
CA SER A 313 -21.86 -20.26 -5.34
C SER A 313 -20.40 -20.67 -5.11
N ILE A 314 -19.68 -19.97 -4.22
CA ILE A 314 -18.30 -20.30 -3.84
C ILE A 314 -18.28 -21.61 -3.06
N VAL A 315 -19.19 -21.78 -2.08
CA VAL A 315 -19.31 -23.05 -1.35
C VAL A 315 -19.54 -24.21 -2.31
N ASN A 316 -20.44 -24.09 -3.29
CA ASN A 316 -20.66 -25.17 -4.27
C ASN A 316 -19.45 -25.47 -5.14
N LYS A 317 -18.73 -24.44 -5.61
CA LYS A 317 -17.55 -24.61 -6.47
C LYS A 317 -16.42 -25.33 -5.74
N TYR A 318 -16.20 -25.03 -4.47
CA TYR A 318 -15.07 -25.59 -3.69
C TYR A 318 -15.44 -26.81 -2.85
N SER A 319 -16.72 -27.21 -2.77
CA SER A 319 -17.11 -28.47 -2.10
C SER A 319 -16.67 -29.72 -2.86
N THR A 320 -16.33 -29.61 -4.15
CA THR A 320 -15.97 -30.76 -5.01
C THR A 320 -14.47 -30.89 -5.29
N HIS A 321 -13.65 -29.92 -4.88
CA HIS A 321 -12.19 -29.91 -5.09
C HIS A 321 -11.46 -30.15 -3.75
N GLU A 322 -10.17 -30.51 -3.78
CA GLU A 322 -9.25 -30.72 -2.63
C GLU A 322 -9.07 -29.48 -1.70
N GLN A 323 -9.99 -28.52 -1.77
CA GLN A 323 -9.90 -27.15 -1.29
C GLN A 323 -10.99 -26.86 -0.23
N GLU A 324 -11.17 -27.83 0.68
CA GLU A 324 -12.20 -27.82 1.74
C GLU A 324 -12.10 -26.60 2.66
N GLN A 325 -10.89 -26.06 2.88
CA GLN A 325 -10.64 -24.95 3.80
C GLN A 325 -11.29 -23.64 3.32
N THR A 326 -11.37 -23.42 2.01
CA THR A 326 -12.03 -22.23 1.42
C THR A 326 -13.55 -22.35 1.55
N ALA A 327 -14.10 -23.54 1.32
CA ALA A 327 -15.52 -23.83 1.54
C ALA A 327 -15.91 -23.69 3.02
N GLN A 328 -15.08 -24.19 3.95
CA GLN A 328 -15.28 -24.03 5.40
C GLN A 328 -15.28 -22.55 5.82
N THR A 329 -14.36 -21.74 5.29
CA THR A 329 -14.28 -20.30 5.61
C THR A 329 -15.50 -19.53 5.09
N ALA A 330 -16.02 -19.89 3.91
CA ALA A 330 -17.26 -19.36 3.36
C ALA A 330 -18.49 -19.78 4.19
N LEU A 331 -18.55 -21.04 4.62
CA LEU A 331 -19.63 -21.52 5.50
C LEU A 331 -19.62 -20.85 6.87
N PHE A 332 -18.43 -20.59 7.40
CA PHE A 332 -18.27 -19.85 8.64
C PHE A 332 -18.77 -18.39 8.50
N SER A 333 -18.56 -17.79 7.33
CA SER A 333 -19.12 -16.48 6.97
C SER A 333 -20.65 -16.49 6.97
N ILE A 334 -21.24 -17.51 6.33
CA ILE A 334 -22.69 -17.73 6.28
C ILE A 334 -23.24 -17.98 7.69
N LYS A 335 -22.54 -18.74 8.54
CA LYS A 335 -22.92 -18.99 9.93
C LYS A 335 -22.95 -17.70 10.75
N LEU A 336 -21.95 -16.83 10.60
CA LEU A 336 -21.91 -15.55 11.30
C LEU A 336 -23.03 -14.60 10.85
N LEU A 337 -23.31 -14.55 9.54
CA LEU A 337 -24.45 -13.80 8.99
C LEU A 337 -25.78 -14.34 9.50
N ALA A 338 -25.97 -15.66 9.49
CA ALA A 338 -27.17 -16.29 10.04
C ALA A 338 -27.34 -15.98 11.53
N LYS A 339 -26.27 -16.06 12.32
CA LYS A 339 -26.33 -15.75 13.76
C LYS A 339 -26.81 -14.32 14.05
N ARG A 340 -26.48 -13.34 13.19
CA ARG A 340 -26.84 -11.92 13.41
C ARG A 340 -28.10 -11.45 12.67
N LEU A 341 -28.53 -12.13 11.60
CA LEU A 341 -29.66 -11.68 10.75
C LEU A 341 -30.84 -12.67 10.66
N ALA A 342 -30.68 -13.94 11.08
CA ALA A 342 -31.72 -14.95 10.87
C ALA A 342 -33.03 -14.67 11.62
N GLU A 343 -32.99 -13.93 12.73
CA GLU A 343 -34.20 -13.57 13.48
C GLU A 343 -35.06 -12.51 12.76
N LYS A 344 -34.47 -11.65 11.92
CA LYS A 344 -35.16 -10.53 11.27
C LYS A 344 -35.42 -10.72 9.76
N HIS A 345 -34.67 -11.58 9.06
CA HIS A 345 -34.83 -11.86 7.63
C HIS A 345 -34.97 -13.36 7.28
N PRO A 346 -36.04 -14.06 7.72
CA PRO A 346 -36.18 -15.51 7.56
C PRO A 346 -36.32 -15.99 6.11
N THR A 347 -36.76 -15.15 5.18
CA THR A 347 -37.04 -15.52 3.78
C THR A 347 -35.76 -15.78 2.96
N GLU A 348 -34.70 -14.99 3.15
CA GLU A 348 -33.43 -15.14 2.43
C GLU A 348 -32.57 -16.27 2.99
N PHE A 349 -32.70 -16.56 4.29
CA PHE A 349 -32.08 -17.74 4.91
C PHE A 349 -32.83 -19.05 4.64
N SER A 350 -34.06 -19.00 4.11
CA SER A 350 -34.78 -20.22 3.69
C SER A 350 -34.09 -20.94 2.52
N SER A 351 -33.43 -20.20 1.64
CA SER A 351 -32.60 -20.72 0.54
C SER A 351 -31.33 -21.41 1.07
N VAL A 352 -30.71 -20.81 2.09
CA VAL A 352 -29.54 -21.32 2.81
C VAL A 352 -29.91 -22.58 3.61
N SER A 353 -31.05 -22.57 4.32
CA SER A 353 -31.61 -23.69 5.10
C SER A 353 -31.88 -24.93 4.25
N LYS A 354 -32.34 -24.78 3.01
CA LYS A 354 -32.52 -25.91 2.07
C LYS A 354 -31.21 -26.50 1.56
N MET A 355 -30.12 -25.73 1.65
CA MET A 355 -28.79 -26.08 1.14
C MET A 355 -27.88 -26.67 2.22
N PHE A 356 -28.08 -26.26 3.47
CA PHE A 356 -27.38 -26.77 4.65
C PHE A 356 -27.38 -28.31 4.77
N PRO A 357 -28.48 -29.05 4.52
CA PRO A 357 -28.50 -30.51 4.59
C PRO A 357 -27.55 -31.18 3.59
N LYS A 358 -27.43 -30.64 2.37
CA LYS A 358 -26.55 -31.16 1.31
C LYS A 358 -25.07 -30.91 1.62
N ILE A 359 -24.78 -29.81 2.30
CA ILE A 359 -23.43 -29.46 2.76
C ILE A 359 -23.07 -30.27 4.02
N LEU A 360 -24.01 -30.45 4.95
CA LEU A 360 -23.82 -31.28 6.14
C LEU A 360 -23.61 -32.75 5.80
N SER A 361 -24.31 -33.29 4.78
CA SER A 361 -24.06 -34.66 4.30
C SER A 361 -22.67 -34.83 3.69
N PHE A 362 -22.06 -33.75 3.16
CA PHE A 362 -20.71 -33.77 2.61
C PHE A 362 -19.63 -33.65 3.70
N PHE A 363 -19.91 -32.92 4.79
CA PHE A 363 -19.00 -32.77 5.93
C PHE A 363 -19.16 -33.86 7.01
N HIS A 364 -20.28 -34.60 7.06
CA HIS A 364 -20.40 -35.75 7.96
C HIS A 364 -19.40 -36.88 7.61
N THR A 365 -18.95 -36.91 6.36
CA THR A 365 -17.83 -37.74 5.88
C THR A 365 -16.44 -37.23 6.30
N ILE A 366 -16.30 -35.95 6.70
CA ILE A 366 -15.01 -35.31 7.07
C ILE A 366 -14.88 -35.10 8.59
N ASN A 367 -15.99 -35.11 9.35
CA ASN A 367 -16.01 -35.02 10.83
C ASN A 367 -15.31 -36.19 11.57
N SER A 368 -14.60 -37.08 10.87
CA SER A 368 -13.67 -38.03 11.47
C SER A 368 -12.26 -37.46 11.72
N ILE A 369 -11.93 -36.24 11.26
CA ILE A 369 -10.52 -35.79 11.23
C ILE A 369 -10.16 -34.62 12.15
N ILE A 370 -11.06 -33.78 12.67
CA ILE A 370 -10.62 -32.67 13.55
C ILE A 370 -11.58 -32.48 14.73
N PHE A 371 -11.25 -33.15 15.83
CA PHE A 371 -11.55 -32.71 17.20
C PHE A 371 -10.51 -31.70 17.65
#